data_AF-A0A918TF15-F1
#
_entry.id   AF-A0A918TF15-F1
#
_cell.length_a   1.000
_cell.length_b   1.000
_cell.length_c   1.000
_cell.angle_alpha   90.00
_cell.angle_beta   90.00
_cell.angle_gamma   90.00
#
_symmetry.space_group_name_H-M   'P 1'
#
loop_
_entity.id
_entity.type
_entity.pdbx_description
1 polymer ?
#
loop_
_entity_poly.entity_id
_entity_poly.type
_entity_poly.pdbx_seq_one_letter_code
_entity_poly.pdbx_strand_id
1 'polypeptide(L)'
;MIILFWLTLLLGLFLVAWVLGIKARGSLYHWVRTFRTKPCQVVGRTFPEKTSKEEISKFLIDANAFVRSKEQRSTVVVREWNHKENTLFVGLVLQKASDLGETGEYEVRNLPSRSVVRVSGGAKTSDVTPTESLQKHLTDHPLEVDMTRPTRLSGQSFHLYEWPIAEELPASSPVEKLMEATFQLRDILIFPILLTIVAIGMIGTQQLILFPLGIGLIILLSGAGKFVLLHQMKDESEEYHLQNY
;
A
#
# COMPACT_ATOMS: atom_id res chain seq x y z
N MET A 1 12.31 -37.63 -23.19
CA MET A 1 12.15 -37.24 -21.78
C MET A 1 13.20 -36.22 -21.32
N ILE A 2 14.50 -36.45 -21.52
CA ILE A 2 15.57 -35.52 -21.10
C ILE A 2 15.45 -34.11 -21.74
N ILE A 3 15.09 -34.03 -23.03
CA ILE A 3 14.88 -32.75 -23.74
C ILE A 3 13.79 -31.90 -23.07
N LEU A 4 12.74 -32.53 -22.53
CA LEU A 4 11.67 -31.82 -21.84
C LEU A 4 12.20 -31.13 -20.57
N PHE A 5 13.10 -31.76 -19.82
CA PHE A 5 13.70 -31.17 -18.62
C PHE A 5 14.66 -30.01 -18.94
N TRP A 6 15.38 -30.08 -20.07
CA TRP A 6 16.16 -28.94 -20.57
C TRP A 6 15.28 -27.76 -20.96
N LEU A 7 14.14 -28.01 -21.62
CA LEU A 7 13.17 -26.96 -21.94
C LEU A 7 12.57 -26.35 -20.67
N THR A 8 12.21 -27.17 -19.68
CA THR A 8 11.72 -26.70 -18.38
C THR A 8 12.77 -25.86 -17.64
N LEU A 9 14.04 -26.27 -17.68
CA LEU A 9 15.13 -25.52 -17.07
C LEU A 9 15.33 -24.16 -17.75
N LEU A 10 15.37 -24.12 -19.08
CA LEU A 10 15.49 -22.88 -19.84
C LEU A 10 14.32 -21.93 -19.58
N LEU A 11 13.09 -22.45 -19.57
CA LEU A 11 11.90 -21.68 -19.25
C LEU A 11 11.95 -21.14 -17.81
N GLY A 12 12.32 -21.97 -16.84
CA GLY A 12 12.48 -21.55 -15.44
C GLY A 12 13.51 -20.44 -15.28
N LEU A 13 14.67 -20.57 -15.92
CA LEU A 13 15.72 -19.55 -15.89
C LEU A 13 15.29 -18.25 -16.55
N PHE A 14 14.59 -18.32 -17.69
CA PHE A 14 14.03 -17.16 -18.36
C PHE A 14 13.04 -16.42 -17.46
N LEU A 15 12.14 -17.15 -16.79
CA LEU A 15 11.17 -16.58 -15.86
C LEU A 15 11.85 -15.97 -14.62
N VAL A 16 12.91 -16.59 -14.09
CA VAL A 16 13.70 -16.01 -13.00
C VAL A 16 14.36 -14.70 -13.44
N ALA A 17 14.98 -14.68 -14.63
CA ALA A 17 15.60 -13.48 -15.18
C ALA A 17 14.57 -12.35 -15.40
N TRP A 18 13.37 -12.69 -15.88
CA TRP A 18 12.25 -11.76 -16.00
C TRP A 18 11.86 -11.14 -14.65
N VAL A 19 11.68 -11.96 -13.61
CA VAL A 19 11.34 -11.47 -12.26
C VAL A 19 12.47 -10.64 -11.64
N LEU A 20 13.73 -10.99 -11.87
CA LEU A 20 14.87 -10.16 -11.46
C LEU A 20 14.90 -8.82 -12.19
N GLY A 21 14.58 -8.80 -13.49
CA GLY A 21 14.42 -7.57 -14.27
C GLY A 21 13.29 -6.68 -13.75
N ILE A 22 12.17 -7.28 -13.33
CA ILE A 22 11.06 -6.57 -12.65
C ILE A 22 11.53 -6.03 -11.29
N LYS A 23 12.26 -6.81 -10.50
CA LYS A 23 12.79 -6.38 -9.20
C LYS A 23 13.74 -5.18 -9.32
N ALA A 24 14.55 -5.14 -10.37
CA ALA A 24 15.49 -4.05 -10.63
C ALA A 24 14.80 -2.75 -11.11
N ARG A 25 13.51 -2.77 -11.47
CA ARG A 25 12.79 -1.55 -11.85
C ARG A 25 12.41 -0.74 -10.61
N GLY A 26 13.19 0.31 -10.34
CA GLY A 26 12.92 1.33 -9.32
C GLY A 26 11.52 1.94 -9.41
N SER A 27 10.94 2.02 -10.62
CA SER A 27 9.59 2.56 -10.85
C SER A 27 8.45 1.71 -10.29
N LEU A 28 8.70 0.45 -9.90
CA LEU A 28 7.70 -0.45 -9.31
C LEU A 28 7.77 -0.46 -7.78
N TYR A 29 8.64 0.34 -7.17
CA TYR A 29 8.73 0.47 -5.72
C TYR A 29 7.59 1.32 -5.14
N HIS A 30 6.99 2.18 -5.97
CA HIS A 30 5.87 3.03 -5.61
C HIS A 30 4.74 2.84 -6.62
N TRP A 31 3.55 2.56 -6.11
CA TRP A 31 2.32 2.44 -6.88
C TRP A 31 1.43 3.61 -6.54
N VAL A 32 1.12 4.41 -7.54
CA VAL A 32 0.22 5.55 -7.38
C VAL A 32 -1.15 5.15 -7.91
N ARG A 33 -2.17 5.27 -7.07
CA ARG A 33 -3.55 4.97 -7.41
C ARG A 33 -4.45 6.12 -7.04
N THR A 34 -5.41 6.39 -7.91
CA THR A 34 -6.45 7.36 -7.65
C THR A 34 -7.73 6.63 -7.27
N PHE A 35 -8.32 7.02 -6.15
CA PHE A 35 -9.58 6.48 -5.67
C PHE A 35 -10.63 7.57 -5.62
N ARG A 36 -11.88 7.21 -5.87
CA ARG A 36 -13.03 8.05 -5.57
C ARG A 36 -13.58 7.66 -4.22
N THR A 37 -13.73 8.62 -3.32
CA THR A 37 -14.33 8.39 -2.00
C THR A 37 -15.85 8.51 -2.05
N LYS A 38 -16.54 7.80 -1.16
CA LYS A 38 -17.97 8.02 -0.91
C LYS A 38 -18.16 9.32 -0.13
N PRO A 39 -19.30 10.02 -0.30
CA PRO A 39 -19.67 11.08 0.62
C PRO A 39 -19.77 10.50 2.02
N CYS A 40 -19.22 11.19 3.02
CA CYS A 40 -19.21 10.71 4.39
C CYS A 40 -19.38 11.85 5.40
N GLN A 41 -19.94 11.50 6.55
CA GLN A 41 -20.07 12.42 7.67
C GLN A 41 -18.94 12.16 8.65
N VAL A 42 -18.29 13.23 9.10
CA VAL A 42 -17.10 13.18 9.96
C VAL A 42 -17.33 14.02 11.19
N VAL A 43 -17.01 13.43 12.36
CA VAL A 43 -16.99 14.13 13.64
C VAL A 43 -15.55 14.45 13.97
N GLY A 44 -15.20 15.72 14.00
CA GLY A 44 -13.82 16.16 14.06
C GLY A 44 -13.64 17.46 14.83
N ARG A 45 -12.41 17.96 14.77
CA ARG A 45 -12.04 19.27 15.28
C ARG A 45 -10.89 19.83 14.45
N THR A 46 -10.87 21.14 14.30
CA THR A 46 -9.76 21.87 13.69
C THR A 46 -8.69 22.19 14.73
N PHE A 47 -7.45 21.85 14.42
CA PHE A 47 -6.28 22.08 15.25
C PHE A 47 -5.32 23.09 14.57
N PRO A 48 -4.63 23.93 15.32
CA PRO A 48 -3.48 24.67 14.80
C PRO A 48 -2.36 23.73 14.34
N GLU A 49 -1.52 24.16 13.38
CA GLU A 49 -0.37 23.36 12.90
C GLU A 49 0.52 22.79 14.01
N LYS A 50 0.71 23.56 15.09
CA LYS A 50 1.66 23.23 16.18
C LYS A 50 1.07 22.32 17.27
N THR A 51 -0.14 21.79 17.08
CA THR A 51 -0.76 20.87 18.04
C THR A 51 0.07 19.59 18.18
N SER A 52 0.26 19.14 19.43
CA SER A 52 1.06 17.95 19.72
C SER A 52 0.35 16.66 19.29
N LYS A 53 1.13 15.60 19.04
CA LYS A 53 0.57 14.29 18.67
C LYS A 53 -0.25 13.71 19.81
N GLU A 54 0.14 13.98 21.05
CA GLU A 54 -0.54 13.55 22.27
C GLU A 54 -1.93 14.18 22.37
N GLU A 55 -2.05 15.46 22.04
CA GLU A 55 -3.33 16.18 22.04
C GLU A 55 -4.27 15.65 20.96
N ILE A 56 -3.77 15.43 19.75
CA ILE A 56 -4.56 14.80 18.66
C ILE A 56 -4.99 13.39 19.04
N SER A 57 -4.11 12.60 19.68
CA SER A 57 -4.42 11.23 20.09
C SER A 57 -5.48 11.20 21.19
N LYS A 58 -5.37 12.10 22.18
CA LYS A 58 -6.37 12.27 23.23
C LYS A 58 -7.73 12.65 22.64
N PHE A 59 -7.74 13.63 21.73
CA PHE A 59 -8.95 14.01 21.00
C PHE A 59 -9.60 12.82 20.28
N LEU A 60 -8.82 11.98 19.58
CA LEU A 60 -9.38 10.81 18.87
C LEU A 60 -10.01 9.79 19.83
N ILE A 61 -9.44 9.62 21.02
CA ILE A 61 -10.01 8.75 22.07
C ILE A 61 -11.34 9.34 22.55
N ASP A 62 -11.36 10.63 22.89
CA ASP A 62 -12.54 11.32 23.43
C ASP A 62 -13.66 11.39 22.38
N ALA A 63 -13.33 11.73 21.13
CA ALA A 63 -14.25 11.74 20.00
C ALA A 63 -14.84 10.34 19.73
N ASN A 64 -14.05 9.29 19.85
CA ASN A 64 -14.54 7.92 19.67
C ASN A 64 -15.50 7.51 20.79
N ALA A 65 -15.22 7.92 22.04
CA ALA A 65 -16.14 7.72 23.15
C ALA A 65 -17.46 8.47 22.93
N PHE A 66 -17.41 9.71 22.44
CA PHE A 66 -18.60 10.48 22.07
C PHE A 66 -19.41 9.81 20.95
N VAL A 67 -18.76 9.36 19.87
CA VAL A 67 -19.45 8.66 18.77
C VAL A 67 -20.15 7.40 19.29
N ARG A 68 -19.50 6.64 20.17
CA ARG A 68 -20.08 5.44 20.79
C ARG A 68 -21.24 5.75 21.74
N SER A 69 -21.19 6.86 22.48
CA SER A 69 -22.29 7.24 23.38
C SER A 69 -23.57 7.62 22.63
N LYS A 70 -23.45 8.00 21.35
CA LYS A 70 -24.57 8.23 20.42
C LYS A 70 -25.02 6.97 19.66
N GLU A 71 -24.60 5.80 20.12
CA GLU A 71 -24.83 4.49 19.47
C GLU A 71 -24.32 4.41 18.02
N GLN A 72 -23.40 5.28 17.65
CA GLN A 72 -22.75 5.27 16.35
C GLN A 72 -21.42 4.52 16.39
N ARG A 73 -20.91 4.17 15.21
CA ARG A 73 -19.58 3.58 15.03
C ARG A 73 -18.78 4.44 14.08
N SER A 74 -17.50 4.61 14.40
CA SER A 74 -16.50 5.15 13.50
C SER A 74 -15.75 4.00 12.83
N THR A 75 -15.31 4.24 11.59
CA THR A 75 -14.56 3.23 10.83
C THR A 75 -13.11 3.64 10.67
N VAL A 76 -12.86 4.92 10.42
CA VAL A 76 -11.56 5.45 9.99
C VAL A 76 -11.41 6.91 10.42
N VAL A 77 -10.17 7.39 10.45
CA VAL A 77 -9.78 8.76 10.78
C VAL A 77 -9.45 9.50 9.48
N VAL A 78 -10.01 10.70 9.34
CA VAL A 78 -9.69 11.65 8.28
C VAL A 78 -8.81 12.77 8.83
N ARG A 79 -7.86 13.20 8.01
CA ARG A 79 -7.04 14.39 8.24
C ARG A 79 -7.07 15.26 6.99
N GLU A 80 -7.32 16.55 7.18
CA GLU A 80 -7.38 17.54 6.10
C GLU A 80 -6.61 18.79 6.53
N TRP A 81 -5.67 19.24 5.70
CA TRP A 81 -4.79 20.37 5.99
C TRP A 81 -5.22 21.62 5.22
N ASN A 82 -5.58 22.68 5.92
CA ASN A 82 -5.84 23.97 5.29
C ASN A 82 -4.55 24.82 5.31
N HIS A 83 -3.90 24.95 4.16
CA HIS A 83 -2.66 25.72 4.03
C HIS A 83 -2.84 27.23 4.16
N LYS A 84 -4.00 27.77 3.75
CA LYS A 84 -4.27 29.22 3.82
C LYS A 84 -4.36 29.68 5.27
N GLU A 85 -4.92 28.83 6.12
CA GLU A 85 -5.14 29.13 7.55
C GLU A 85 -4.12 28.44 8.45
N ASN A 86 -3.30 27.57 7.88
CA ASN A 86 -2.30 26.76 8.57
C ASN A 86 -2.90 25.93 9.72
N THR A 87 -4.02 25.28 9.42
CA THR A 87 -4.80 24.44 10.34
C THR A 87 -4.91 23.00 9.84
N LEU A 88 -5.07 22.08 10.77
CA LEU A 88 -5.27 20.66 10.55
C LEU A 88 -6.64 20.25 11.09
N PHE A 89 -7.55 19.85 10.23
CA PHE A 89 -8.76 19.15 10.65
C PHE A 89 -8.44 17.66 10.87
N VAL A 90 -8.83 17.13 12.02
CA VAL A 90 -8.78 15.69 12.31
C VAL A 90 -10.17 15.24 12.73
N GLY A 91 -10.65 14.13 12.19
CA GLY A 91 -11.96 13.61 12.57
C GLY A 91 -12.18 12.14 12.29
N LEU A 92 -13.23 11.60 12.90
CA LEU A 92 -13.68 10.22 12.78
C LEU A 92 -14.82 10.13 11.77
N VAL A 93 -14.66 9.28 10.76
CA VAL A 93 -15.71 8.99 9.77
C VAL A 93 -16.74 8.06 10.39
N LEU A 94 -17.99 8.51 10.39
CA LEU A 94 -19.12 7.71 10.84
C LEU A 94 -19.44 6.61 9.83
N GLN A 95 -19.76 5.42 10.34
CA GLN A 95 -20.17 4.29 9.51
C GLN A 95 -21.48 4.56 8.76
N LYS A 96 -22.37 5.35 9.37
CA LYS A 96 -23.65 5.78 8.80
C LYS A 96 -23.87 7.24 9.14
N ALA A 97 -24.36 8.02 8.18
CA ALA A 97 -24.77 9.39 8.44
C ALA A 97 -25.90 9.41 9.47
N SER A 98 -25.77 10.26 10.48
CA SER A 98 -26.74 10.42 11.56
C SER A 98 -26.83 11.90 11.93
N ASP A 99 -28.02 12.31 12.36
CA ASP A 99 -28.12 13.50 13.17
C ASP A 99 -27.55 13.16 14.55
N LEU A 100 -26.54 13.90 14.98
CA LEU A 100 -25.88 13.70 16.28
C LEU A 100 -26.44 14.61 17.37
N GLY A 101 -27.36 15.52 16.99
CA GLY A 101 -27.87 16.58 17.86
C GLY A 101 -26.78 17.55 18.29
N GLU A 102 -26.82 18.00 19.54
CA GLU A 102 -25.76 18.84 20.11
C GLU A 102 -24.43 18.08 20.16
N THR A 103 -23.45 18.62 19.44
CA THR A 103 -22.10 18.04 19.32
C THR A 103 -21.09 18.70 20.24
N GLY A 104 -21.49 19.69 21.05
CA GLY A 104 -20.63 20.34 22.03
C GLY A 104 -19.40 20.96 21.37
N GLU A 105 -18.22 20.45 21.74
CA GLU A 105 -16.91 20.88 21.19
C GLU A 105 -16.53 20.23 19.86
N TYR A 106 -17.32 19.27 19.36
CA TYR A 106 -17.05 18.56 18.12
C TYR A 106 -17.71 19.23 16.92
N GLU A 107 -16.95 19.37 15.84
CA GLU A 107 -17.41 19.81 14.54
C GLU A 107 -17.93 18.62 13.74
N VAL A 108 -19.13 18.74 13.16
CA VAL A 108 -19.65 17.75 12.21
C VAL A 108 -19.51 18.29 10.79
N ARG A 109 -18.74 17.59 9.95
CA ARG A 109 -18.53 17.93 8.55
C ARG A 109 -19.10 16.86 7.63
N ASN A 110 -19.82 17.31 6.60
CA ASN A 110 -20.22 16.45 5.49
C ASN A 110 -19.19 16.60 4.39
N LEU A 111 -18.41 15.55 4.16
CA LEU A 111 -17.37 15.52 3.16
C LEU A 111 -17.97 14.95 1.87
N PRO A 112 -17.95 15.71 0.74
CA PRO A 112 -18.47 15.21 -0.52
C PRO A 112 -17.59 14.09 -1.09
N SER A 113 -18.09 13.43 -2.12
CA SER A 113 -17.27 12.52 -2.92
C SER A 113 -16.12 13.30 -3.55
N ARG A 114 -14.89 12.81 -3.38
CA ARG A 114 -13.69 13.43 -3.95
C ARG A 114 -12.72 12.37 -4.44
N SER A 115 -11.83 12.79 -5.34
CA SER A 115 -10.71 11.96 -5.76
C SER A 115 -9.58 12.10 -4.74
N VAL A 116 -9.00 10.99 -4.31
CA VAL A 116 -7.81 10.96 -3.44
C VAL A 116 -6.74 10.14 -4.12
N VAL A 117 -5.48 10.51 -3.91
CA VAL A 117 -4.34 9.79 -4.47
C VAL A 117 -3.59 9.10 -3.34
N ARG A 118 -3.32 7.81 -3.54
CA ARG A 118 -2.56 6.98 -2.62
C ARG A 118 -1.30 6.53 -3.34
N VAL A 119 -0.17 6.65 -2.66
CA VAL A 119 1.11 6.14 -3.11
C VAL A 119 1.51 5.04 -2.15
N SER A 120 1.37 3.79 -2.56
CA SER A 120 1.79 2.63 -1.76
C SER A 120 3.19 2.20 -2.19
N GLY A 121 4.06 1.77 -1.28
CA GLY A 121 5.40 1.34 -1.71
C GLY A 121 6.33 0.86 -0.59
N GLY A 122 7.48 0.34 -0.98
CA GLY A 122 8.55 -0.05 -0.05
C GLY A 122 9.51 1.10 0.23
N ALA A 123 9.94 1.27 1.47
CA ALA A 123 10.87 2.35 1.83
C ALA A 123 12.33 2.08 1.40
N LYS A 124 13.01 3.18 1.02
CA LYS A 124 14.45 3.47 1.23
C LYS A 124 15.51 3.01 0.23
N THR A 125 15.23 2.16 -0.76
CA THR A 125 16.29 1.66 -1.68
C THR A 125 16.12 2.03 -3.16
N SER A 126 15.03 2.70 -3.53
CA SER A 126 14.85 3.19 -4.89
C SER A 126 15.46 4.58 -5.06
N ASP A 127 16.13 4.81 -6.20
CA ASP A 127 16.59 6.13 -6.65
C ASP A 127 15.43 7.13 -6.85
N VAL A 128 14.20 6.61 -6.91
CA VAL A 128 12.96 7.39 -7.10
C VAL A 128 12.24 7.53 -5.77
N THR A 129 11.86 8.75 -5.42
CA THR A 129 11.07 9.05 -4.22
C THR A 129 9.57 8.82 -4.46
N PRO A 130 8.77 8.59 -3.39
CA PRO A 130 7.31 8.53 -3.49
C PRO A 130 6.71 9.79 -4.13
N THR A 131 7.27 10.96 -3.82
CA THR A 131 6.88 12.26 -4.36
C THR A 131 7.15 12.39 -5.86
N GLU A 132 8.29 11.90 -6.35
CA GLU A 132 8.60 11.89 -7.79
C GLU A 132 7.69 10.93 -8.57
N SER A 133 7.42 9.75 -7.99
CA SER A 133 6.50 8.76 -8.59
C SER A 133 5.09 9.35 -8.74
N LEU A 134 4.66 10.10 -7.73
CA LEU A 134 3.40 10.82 -7.77
C LEU A 134 3.41 11.98 -8.77
N GLN A 135 4.46 12.80 -8.81
CA GLN A 135 4.53 13.90 -9.77
C GLN A 135 4.42 13.39 -11.21
N LYS A 136 5.05 12.25 -11.49
CA LYS A 136 4.90 11.56 -12.77
C LYS A 136 3.45 11.13 -13.01
N HIS A 137 2.81 10.48 -12.04
CA HIS A 137 1.40 10.08 -12.15
C HIS A 137 0.45 11.26 -12.40
N LEU A 138 0.68 12.39 -11.73
CA LEU A 138 -0.13 13.61 -11.89
C LEU A 138 0.09 14.30 -13.22
N THR A 139 1.24 14.07 -13.87
CA THR A 139 1.48 14.54 -15.25
C THR A 139 0.56 13.82 -16.23
N ASP A 140 0.36 12.51 -16.02
CA ASP A 140 -0.48 11.68 -16.88
C ASP A 140 -1.97 11.77 -16.51
N HIS A 141 -2.27 12.03 -15.23
CA HIS A 141 -3.62 12.12 -14.67
C HIS A 141 -3.76 13.40 -13.83
N PRO A 142 -4.06 14.55 -14.47
CA PRO A 142 -4.06 15.84 -13.79
C PRO A 142 -5.13 15.87 -12.71
N LEU A 143 -4.66 15.95 -11.47
CA LEU A 143 -5.44 16.14 -10.26
C LEU A 143 -4.75 17.23 -9.46
N GLU A 144 -5.52 18.16 -8.90
CA GLU A 144 -4.99 19.25 -8.05
C GLU A 144 -4.60 18.70 -6.67
N VAL A 145 -3.48 17.98 -6.61
CA VAL A 145 -2.91 17.44 -5.37
C VAL A 145 -1.90 18.44 -4.79
N ASP A 146 -2.02 18.73 -3.49
CA ASP A 146 -0.98 19.47 -2.78
C ASP A 146 0.21 18.56 -2.43
N MET A 147 1.35 18.81 -3.08
CA MET A 147 2.58 18.03 -2.92
C MET A 147 3.48 18.51 -1.76
N THR A 148 3.15 19.63 -1.10
CA THR A 148 4.05 20.29 -0.14
C THR A 148 4.20 19.53 1.18
N ARG A 149 3.19 18.77 1.58
CA ARG A 149 3.20 17.98 2.83
C ARG A 149 2.51 16.63 2.68
N PRO A 150 3.17 15.64 2.08
CA PRO A 150 2.62 14.30 1.97
C PRO A 150 2.44 13.65 3.34
N THR A 151 1.23 13.15 3.61
CA THR A 151 0.98 12.44 4.87
C THR A 151 1.47 11.00 4.72
N ARG A 152 2.52 10.66 5.47
CA ARG A 152 3.06 9.29 5.53
C ARG A 152 2.33 8.49 6.60
N LEU A 153 1.84 7.32 6.22
CA LEU A 153 1.23 6.33 7.09
C LEU A 153 2.05 5.04 7.04
N SER A 154 2.35 4.47 8.22
CA SER A 154 3.03 3.17 8.33
C SER A 154 2.02 2.03 8.34
N GLY A 155 2.41 0.85 7.84
CA GLY A 155 1.55 -0.32 7.71
C GLY A 155 0.85 -0.80 9.00
N GLN A 156 1.35 -0.48 10.19
CA GLN A 156 0.69 -0.83 11.47
C GLN A 156 -0.49 0.10 11.81
N SER A 157 -0.47 1.34 11.33
CA SER A 157 -1.55 2.32 11.49
C SER A 157 -2.61 2.24 10.40
N PHE A 158 -2.41 1.34 9.43
CA PHE A 158 -3.06 1.35 8.13
C PHE A 158 -4.58 1.36 8.18
N HIS A 159 -5.17 0.45 8.95
CA HIS A 159 -6.63 0.32 9.03
C HIS A 159 -7.33 1.52 9.69
N LEU A 160 -6.60 2.35 10.44
CA LEU A 160 -7.17 3.48 11.17
C LEU A 160 -7.36 4.74 10.32
N TYR A 161 -6.70 4.84 9.16
CA TYR A 161 -6.64 6.08 8.36
C TYR A 161 -7.07 5.91 6.90
N GLU A 162 -7.72 4.79 6.56
CA GLU A 162 -8.18 4.57 5.18
C GLU A 162 -9.41 5.43 4.88
N TRP A 163 -9.47 6.08 3.73
CA TRP A 163 -10.70 6.74 3.31
C TRP A 163 -11.79 5.70 2.97
N PRO A 164 -13.09 6.03 3.11
CA PRO A 164 -14.16 5.18 2.61
C PRO A 164 -14.15 5.18 1.08
N ILE A 165 -13.39 4.25 0.49
CA ILE A 165 -13.23 4.10 -0.96
C ILE A 165 -14.56 3.63 -1.56
N ALA A 166 -15.02 4.35 -2.59
CA ALA A 166 -16.15 3.95 -3.43
C ALA A 166 -15.69 3.07 -4.58
N GLU A 167 -14.66 3.54 -5.28
CA GLU A 167 -14.18 2.98 -6.53
C GLU A 167 -12.70 3.35 -6.73
N GLU A 168 -11.92 2.42 -7.27
CA GLU A 168 -10.59 2.72 -7.80
C GLU A 168 -10.77 3.26 -9.22
N LEU A 169 -10.31 4.49 -9.47
CA LEU A 169 -10.37 5.06 -10.81
C LEU A 169 -9.34 4.32 -11.69
N PRO A 170 -9.71 3.96 -12.93
CA PRO A 170 -8.83 3.19 -13.80
C PRO A 170 -7.64 4.03 -14.20
N ALA A 171 -6.51 3.84 -13.52
CA ALA A 171 -5.28 4.58 -13.79
C ALA A 171 -4.14 3.68 -14.30
N SER A 172 -4.29 2.35 -14.26
CA SER A 172 -3.24 1.41 -14.66
C SER A 172 -3.70 0.41 -15.70
N SER A 173 -2.84 0.20 -16.71
CA SER A 173 -3.02 -0.83 -17.71
C SER A 173 -3.06 -2.22 -17.05
N PRO A 174 -3.74 -3.22 -17.65
CA PRO A 174 -3.73 -4.59 -17.12
C PRO A 174 -2.32 -5.17 -16.95
N VAL A 175 -1.38 -4.71 -17.78
CA VAL A 175 0.05 -5.08 -17.72
C VAL A 175 0.71 -4.52 -16.46
N GLU A 176 0.46 -3.26 -16.12
CA GLU A 176 0.99 -2.65 -14.89
C GLU A 176 0.41 -3.32 -13.64
N LYS A 177 -0.88 -3.66 -13.64
CA LYS A 177 -1.50 -4.43 -12.55
C LYS A 177 -0.85 -5.80 -12.38
N LEU A 178 -0.53 -6.47 -13.48
CA LEU A 178 0.17 -7.75 -13.46
C LEU A 178 1.62 -7.59 -12.95
N MET A 179 2.32 -6.53 -13.38
CA MET A 179 3.68 -6.23 -12.92
C MET A 179 3.72 -5.90 -11.43
N GLU A 180 2.75 -5.13 -10.92
CA GLU A 180 2.58 -4.82 -9.51
C GLU A 180 2.30 -6.08 -8.69
N ALA A 181 1.31 -6.89 -9.10
CA ALA A 181 1.00 -8.16 -8.44
C ALA A 181 2.22 -9.10 -8.42
N THR A 182 2.97 -9.13 -9.54
CA THR A 182 4.22 -9.89 -9.63
C THR A 182 5.25 -9.37 -8.63
N PHE A 183 5.44 -8.06 -8.54
CA PHE A 183 6.39 -7.45 -7.63
C PHE A 183 6.04 -7.70 -6.16
N GLN A 184 4.76 -7.59 -5.77
CA GLN A 184 4.29 -7.83 -4.40
C GLN A 184 4.41 -9.29 -3.99
N LEU A 185 4.06 -10.21 -4.88
CA LEU A 185 4.07 -11.64 -4.59
C LEU A 185 5.44 -12.29 -4.83
N ARG A 186 6.43 -11.54 -5.32
CA ARG A 186 7.69 -12.12 -5.81
C ARG A 186 8.39 -12.97 -4.75
N ASP A 187 8.56 -12.42 -3.55
CA ASP A 187 9.41 -13.00 -2.51
C ASP A 187 8.67 -14.11 -1.74
N ILE A 188 7.33 -14.07 -1.75
CA ILE A 188 6.47 -15.00 -0.99
C ILE A 188 6.01 -16.19 -1.84
N LEU A 189 5.72 -15.95 -3.12
CA LEU A 189 5.05 -16.92 -3.99
C LEU A 189 5.86 -17.20 -5.26
N ILE A 190 6.30 -16.16 -5.97
CA ILE A 190 6.81 -16.34 -7.33
C ILE A 190 8.22 -16.92 -7.33
N PHE A 191 9.16 -16.37 -6.56
CA PHE A 191 10.52 -16.92 -6.44
C PHE A 191 10.50 -18.38 -5.94
N PRO A 192 9.74 -18.75 -4.89
CA PRO A 192 9.62 -20.14 -4.50
C PRO A 192 9.10 -21.05 -5.61
N ILE A 193 8.07 -20.64 -6.35
CA ILE A 193 7.52 -21.45 -7.47
C ILE A 193 8.55 -21.57 -8.60
N LEU A 194 9.16 -20.46 -9.01
CA LEU A 194 10.12 -20.44 -10.11
C LEU A 194 11.38 -21.24 -9.78
N LEU A 195 11.92 -21.09 -8.57
CA LEU A 195 13.08 -21.86 -8.13
C LEU A 195 12.73 -23.36 -7.98
N THR A 196 11.48 -23.70 -7.65
CA THR A 196 11.01 -25.08 -7.68
C THR A 196 11.00 -25.64 -9.10
N ILE A 197 10.52 -24.87 -10.09
CA ILE A 197 10.54 -25.27 -11.51
C ILE A 197 11.98 -25.48 -12.00
N VAL A 198 12.90 -24.57 -11.62
CA VAL A 198 14.34 -24.70 -11.93
C VAL A 198 14.91 -25.96 -11.29
N ALA A 199 14.62 -26.23 -10.00
CA ALA A 199 15.08 -27.44 -9.32
C ALA A 199 14.61 -28.73 -10.00
N ILE A 200 13.33 -28.81 -10.39
CA ILE A 200 12.76 -29.96 -11.11
C ILE A 200 13.46 -30.13 -12.46
N GLY A 201 13.70 -29.04 -13.20
CA GLY A 201 14.46 -29.06 -14.45
C GLY A 201 15.88 -29.62 -14.23
N MET A 202 16.59 -29.09 -13.23
CA MET A 202 17.96 -29.52 -12.89
C MET A 202 18.04 -31.01 -12.53
N ILE A 203 17.14 -31.50 -11.68
CA ILE A 203 17.08 -32.92 -11.29
C ILE A 203 16.77 -33.80 -12.51
N GLY A 204 15.81 -33.39 -13.34
CA GLY A 204 15.38 -34.18 -14.50
C GLY A 204 16.38 -34.21 -15.67
N THR A 205 17.35 -33.30 -15.72
CA THR A 205 18.44 -33.37 -16.71
C THR A 205 19.41 -34.54 -16.46
N GLN A 206 19.39 -35.15 -15.27
CA GLN A 206 20.26 -36.27 -14.86
C GLN A 206 21.77 -35.99 -14.99
N GLN A 207 22.15 -34.72 -15.07
CA GLN A 207 23.55 -34.31 -15.08
C GLN A 207 24.14 -34.40 -13.68
N LEU A 208 25.37 -34.94 -13.59
CA LEU A 208 26.05 -35.25 -12.32
C LEU A 208 26.15 -34.03 -11.38
N ILE A 209 26.26 -32.83 -11.94
CA ILE A 209 26.41 -31.57 -11.21
C ILE A 209 25.04 -30.92 -10.95
N LEU A 210 24.12 -30.95 -11.91
CA LEU A 210 22.81 -30.26 -11.78
C LEU A 210 21.89 -31.00 -10.82
N PHE A 211 21.98 -32.33 -10.75
CA PHE A 211 21.16 -33.15 -9.88
C PHE A 211 21.31 -32.79 -8.39
N PRO A 212 22.52 -32.81 -7.78
CA PRO A 212 22.69 -32.42 -6.38
C PRO A 212 22.39 -30.93 -6.14
N LEU A 213 22.66 -30.04 -7.10
CA LEU A 213 22.30 -28.63 -7.00
C LEU A 213 20.78 -28.42 -6.94
N GLY A 214 20.00 -29.16 -7.74
CA GLY A 214 18.55 -29.09 -7.72
C GLY A 214 17.96 -29.57 -6.39
N ILE A 215 18.52 -30.62 -5.79
CA ILE A 215 18.13 -31.08 -4.44
C ILE A 215 18.47 -30.02 -3.40
N GLY A 216 19.68 -29.44 -3.46
CA GLY A 216 20.09 -28.35 -2.56
C GLY A 216 19.16 -27.14 -2.63
N LEU A 217 18.70 -26.78 -3.84
CA LEU A 217 17.76 -25.68 -4.04
C LEU A 217 16.40 -25.93 -3.37
N ILE A 218 15.87 -27.16 -3.44
CA ILE A 218 14.61 -27.53 -2.77
C ILE A 218 14.76 -27.44 -1.25
N ILE A 219 15.88 -27.92 -0.70
CA ILE A 219 16.13 -27.89 0.75
C ILE A 219 16.21 -26.44 1.26
N LEU A 220 16.87 -25.54 0.51
CA LEU A 220 16.96 -24.12 0.86
C LEU A 220 15.58 -23.43 0.89
N LEU A 221 14.63 -23.89 0.08
CA LEU A 221 13.28 -23.32 -0.01
C LEU A 221 12.29 -23.86 1.02
N SER A 222 12.57 -25.00 1.69
CA SER A 222 11.53 -25.78 2.38
C SER A 222 11.25 -25.43 3.85
N GLY A 223 12.03 -24.56 4.52
CA GLY A 223 11.87 -24.39 5.98
C GLY A 223 12.06 -22.99 6.56
N ALA A 224 13.24 -22.39 6.42
CA ALA A 224 13.62 -21.19 7.18
C ALA A 224 13.50 -19.87 6.40
N GLY A 225 13.74 -19.89 5.08
CA GLY A 225 13.72 -18.68 4.25
C GLY A 225 12.35 -18.04 4.10
N LYS A 226 11.28 -18.85 4.09
CA LYS A 226 9.90 -18.40 3.92
C LYS A 226 9.39 -17.60 5.14
N PHE A 227 9.87 -17.93 6.34
CA PHE A 227 9.42 -17.30 7.60
C PHE A 227 10.00 -15.89 7.79
N VAL A 228 11.29 -15.69 7.47
CA VAL A 228 11.97 -14.39 7.56
C VAL A 228 11.44 -13.39 6.52
N LEU A 229 11.23 -13.84 5.28
CA LEU A 229 10.72 -13.00 4.18
C LEU A 229 9.29 -12.48 4.45
N LEU A 230 8.42 -13.33 5.02
CA LEU A 230 7.05 -12.96 5.35
C LEU A 230 6.95 -11.92 6.48
N HIS A 231 7.91 -11.91 7.42
CA HIS A 231 7.92 -10.93 8.51
C HIS A 231 8.56 -9.60 8.09
N GLN A 232 9.62 -9.61 7.27
CA GLN A 232 10.27 -8.38 6.82
C GLN A 232 9.37 -7.49 5.94
N MET A 233 8.53 -8.07 5.07
CA MET A 233 7.63 -7.29 4.21
C MET A 233 6.54 -6.54 4.97
N LYS A 234 6.08 -7.06 6.12
CA LYS A 234 5.06 -6.38 6.94
C LYS A 234 5.58 -5.08 7.59
N ASP A 235 6.90 -4.98 7.77
CA ASP A 235 7.55 -3.82 8.37
C ASP A 235 8.03 -2.78 7.32
N GLU A 236 8.19 -3.16 6.06
CA GLU A 236 8.78 -2.31 5.02
C GLU A 236 7.80 -1.51 4.15
N SER A 237 6.50 -1.84 4.15
CA SER A 237 5.51 -1.12 3.36
C SER A 237 5.10 0.19 4.03
N GLU A 238 5.39 1.31 3.35
CA GLU A 238 4.97 2.65 3.73
C GLU A 238 4.01 3.19 2.68
N GLU A 239 2.89 3.76 3.13
CA GLU A 239 1.92 4.38 2.24
C GLU A 239 1.88 5.88 2.48
N TYR A 240 1.93 6.65 1.40
CA TYR A 240 1.70 8.08 1.42
C TYR A 240 0.29 8.34 0.91
N HIS A 241 -0.45 9.14 1.67
CA HIS A 241 -1.81 9.53 1.33
C HIS A 241 -1.83 11.03 1.08
N LEU A 242 -2.39 11.39 -0.06
CA LEU A 242 -2.44 12.77 -0.53
C LEU A 242 -3.83 13.12 -1.02
N GLN A 243 -4.23 14.35 -0.70
CA GLN A 243 -5.56 14.86 -0.91
C GLN A 243 -5.56 15.91 -2.03
N ASN A 244 -6.61 15.90 -2.84
CA ASN A 244 -6.92 17.01 -3.74
C ASN A 244 -7.63 18.12 -2.97
N TYR A 245 -7.20 19.37 -3.16
CA TYR A 245 -7.93 20.56 -2.67
C TYR A 245 -8.62 21.25 -3.84
#